data_AF-J5EC10-F1
#
_entry.id   AF-J5EC10-F1
#
_cell.length_a   1.000
_cell.length_b   1.000
_cell.length_c   1.000
_cell.angle_alpha   90.00
_cell.angle_beta   90.00
_cell.angle_gamma   90.00
#
_symmetry.space_group_name_H-M   'P 1'
#
loop_
_entity.id
_entity.type
_entity.pdbx_description
1 polymer ?
#
loop_
_entity_poly.entity_id
_entity_poly.type
_entity_poly.pdbx_seq_one_letter_code
_entity_poly.pdbx_strand_id
1 'polypeptide(L)'
;MNWMSLVSNIAVPSVSVIATATVAVWSKRIDARSKREDRQHEIALEVERRFGQDKVNALKTLIAATQYVKWRAQLTGAPNTDESHRRAVTIRALHEFRAKLGNEDGIAELLAYAADPVREAVDRLLAEVNEQRRRHLMSLMILQNIAKQLSQLYEQLPEPRNETAAAPSTSSALDTFHRWQVLSTSETQTLDKIGNDSNLDVDEVIALCDKVIDAARNDLRGRYGN
;
A
#
# COMPACT_ATOMS: atom_id res chain seq x y z
N MET A 1 21.72 -0.17 -102.08
CA MET A 1 22.12 -0.60 -100.72
C MET A 1 22.18 0.65 -99.86
N ASN A 2 21.40 0.88 -98.80
CA ASN A 2 20.35 0.17 -98.06
C ASN A 2 19.32 1.24 -97.67
N TRP A 3 18.03 1.09 -97.96
CA TRP A 3 17.03 0.50 -97.06
C TRP A 3 17.21 0.92 -95.60
N MET A 4 16.52 1.99 -95.16
CA MET A 4 15.85 2.10 -93.83
C MET A 4 15.40 3.55 -93.52
N SER A 5 14.62 4.14 -94.43
CA SER A 5 13.54 5.04 -94.01
C SER A 5 12.26 4.20 -93.94
N LEU A 6 11.85 3.75 -92.75
CA LEU A 6 10.46 3.41 -92.36
C LEU A 6 10.46 2.51 -91.12
N VAL A 7 10.36 3.13 -89.94
CA VAL A 7 9.44 2.83 -88.81
C VAL A 7 9.63 4.01 -87.84
N SER A 8 8.90 5.12 -88.05
CA SER A 8 7.82 5.61 -87.15
C SER A 8 8.21 5.67 -85.67
N ASN A 9 8.30 6.88 -85.11
CA ASN A 9 7.30 7.43 -84.18
C ASN A 9 6.77 6.40 -83.15
N ILE A 10 7.11 6.60 -81.86
CA ILE A 10 6.20 6.70 -80.70
C ILE A 10 6.99 6.59 -79.37
N ALA A 11 6.68 7.54 -78.46
CA ALA A 11 6.75 7.48 -76.98
C ALA A 11 8.09 7.59 -76.21
N VAL A 12 8.27 8.78 -75.63
CA VAL A 12 8.73 9.06 -74.24
C VAL A 12 7.81 8.32 -73.23
N PRO A 13 8.08 8.15 -71.90
CA PRO A 13 9.26 7.85 -71.09
C PRO A 13 9.04 6.62 -70.15
N SER A 14 10.03 5.73 -69.91
CA SER A 14 9.81 4.60 -68.98
C SER A 14 11.01 4.24 -68.11
N VAL A 15 11.61 5.20 -67.41
CA VAL A 15 12.58 4.91 -66.32
C VAL A 15 12.16 5.53 -64.97
N SER A 16 11.12 6.36 -64.92
CA SER A 16 10.80 7.19 -63.74
C SER A 16 9.76 6.64 -62.75
N VAL A 17 9.23 5.42 -62.91
CA VAL A 17 8.13 4.94 -62.02
C VAL A 17 8.55 3.78 -61.11
N ILE A 18 9.62 3.04 -61.44
CA ILE A 18 10.03 1.88 -60.65
C ILE A 18 10.86 2.29 -59.42
N ALA A 19 11.66 3.36 -59.49
CA ALA A 19 12.43 3.83 -58.33
C ALA A 19 11.56 4.47 -57.24
N THR A 20 10.47 5.15 -57.60
CA THR A 20 9.62 5.89 -56.64
C THR A 20 8.68 4.97 -55.86
N ALA A 21 8.18 3.89 -56.49
CA ALA A 21 7.31 2.92 -55.82
C ALA A 21 8.08 2.05 -54.81
N THR A 22 9.32 1.65 -55.13
CA THR A 22 10.12 0.80 -54.22
C THR A 22 10.60 1.56 -52.99
N VAL A 23 10.98 2.84 -53.11
CA VAL A 23 11.32 3.69 -51.96
C VAL A 23 10.09 4.01 -51.11
N ALA A 24 8.91 4.23 -51.70
CA ALA A 24 7.68 4.45 -50.95
C ALA A 24 7.21 3.20 -50.17
N VAL A 25 7.42 2.00 -50.72
CA VAL A 25 7.12 0.74 -50.03
C VAL A 25 8.15 0.43 -48.94
N TRP A 26 9.44 0.73 -49.15
CA TRP A 26 10.48 0.58 -48.12
C TRP A 26 10.34 1.62 -47.00
N SER A 27 10.08 2.88 -47.34
CA SER A 27 9.77 3.94 -46.39
C SER A 27 8.51 3.61 -45.59
N LYS A 28 7.42 3.14 -46.22
CA LYS A 28 6.23 2.66 -45.49
C LYS A 28 6.50 1.43 -44.62
N ARG A 29 7.42 0.53 -45.02
CA ARG A 29 7.80 -0.63 -44.19
C ARG A 29 8.67 -0.24 -43.00
N ILE A 30 9.60 0.70 -43.16
CA ILE A 30 10.42 1.25 -42.08
C ILE A 30 9.57 2.14 -41.16
N ASP A 31 8.68 2.95 -41.71
CA ASP A 31 7.74 3.79 -40.96
C ASP A 31 6.71 2.93 -40.21
N ALA A 32 6.30 1.79 -40.78
CA ALA A 32 5.46 0.82 -40.07
C ALA A 32 6.23 -0.03 -39.04
N ARG A 33 7.53 -0.29 -39.24
CA ARG A 33 8.39 -0.95 -38.25
C ARG A 33 8.72 -0.01 -37.10
N SER A 34 9.16 1.21 -37.37
CA SER A 34 9.36 2.26 -36.36
C SER A 34 8.07 2.56 -35.62
N LYS A 35 6.91 2.71 -36.28
CA LYS A 35 5.63 2.83 -35.55
C LYS A 35 5.27 1.62 -34.69
N ARG A 36 5.76 0.42 -35.01
CA ARG A 36 5.56 -0.77 -34.16
C ARG A 36 6.55 -0.81 -33.02
N GLU A 37 7.81 -0.43 -33.26
CA GLU A 37 8.87 -0.31 -32.25
C GLU A 37 8.55 0.83 -31.29
N ASP A 38 8.09 1.99 -31.78
CA ASP A 38 7.60 3.12 -31.00
C ASP A 38 6.40 2.73 -30.14
N ARG A 39 5.43 1.99 -30.70
CA ARG A 39 4.29 1.45 -29.91
C ARG A 39 4.74 0.43 -28.88
N GLN A 40 5.71 -0.43 -29.19
CA GLN A 40 6.25 -1.41 -28.25
C GLN A 40 7.06 -0.73 -27.14
N HIS A 41 7.83 0.30 -27.47
CA HIS A 41 8.53 1.14 -26.52
C HIS A 41 7.55 1.95 -25.66
N GLU A 42 6.48 2.49 -26.23
CA GLU A 42 5.43 3.20 -25.50
C GLU A 42 4.72 2.27 -24.52
N ILE A 43 4.37 1.05 -24.94
CA ILE A 43 3.81 0.02 -24.06
C ILE A 43 4.81 -0.36 -22.96
N ALA A 44 6.09 -0.54 -23.30
CA ALA A 44 7.12 -0.87 -22.32
C ALA A 44 7.30 0.25 -21.29
N LEU A 45 7.31 1.52 -21.72
CA LEU A 45 7.37 2.68 -20.85
C LEU A 45 6.13 2.83 -19.98
N GLU A 46 4.93 2.55 -20.52
CA GLU A 46 3.69 2.58 -19.74
C GLU A 46 3.70 1.49 -18.66
N VAL A 47 4.13 0.29 -19.03
CA VAL A 47 4.28 -0.85 -18.11
C VAL A 47 5.31 -0.52 -17.03
N GLU A 48 6.49 0.00 -17.39
CA GLU A 48 7.53 0.44 -16.45
C GLU A 48 7.01 1.55 -15.53
N ARG A 49 6.25 2.51 -16.05
CA ARG A 49 5.65 3.59 -15.27
C ARG A 49 4.61 3.06 -14.27
N ARG A 50 3.77 2.10 -14.67
CA ARG A 50 2.81 1.45 -13.76
C ARG A 50 3.54 0.67 -12.67
N PHE A 51 4.55 -0.12 -13.03
CA PHE A 51 5.40 -0.81 -12.06
C PHE A 51 6.08 0.13 -11.07
N GLY A 52 6.63 1.25 -11.56
CA GLY A 52 7.21 2.28 -10.70
C GLY A 52 6.18 2.89 -9.75
N GLN A 53 4.96 3.13 -10.23
CA GLN A 53 3.88 3.69 -9.41
C GLN A 53 3.41 2.72 -8.32
N ASP A 54 3.25 1.43 -8.65
CA ASP A 54 2.83 0.39 -7.71
C ASP A 54 3.88 0.19 -6.62
N LYS A 55 5.17 0.11 -6.99
CA LYS A 55 6.28 0.10 -6.03
C LYS A 55 6.24 1.30 -5.09
N VAL A 56 6.06 2.51 -5.63
CA VAL A 56 6.00 3.74 -4.82
C VAL A 56 4.81 3.71 -3.86
N ASN A 57 3.65 3.24 -4.31
CA ASN A 57 2.44 3.12 -3.51
C ASN A 57 2.64 2.11 -2.37
N ALA A 58 3.13 0.91 -2.68
CA ALA A 58 3.42 -0.12 -1.69
C ALA A 58 4.40 0.36 -0.62
N LEU A 59 5.51 1.01 -1.02
CA LEU A 59 6.50 1.56 -0.08
C LEU A 59 5.94 2.69 0.78
N LYS A 60 5.08 3.56 0.23
CA LYS A 60 4.39 4.61 1.02
C LYS A 60 3.44 4.01 2.04
N THR A 61 2.67 3.00 1.65
CA THR A 61 1.77 2.28 2.54
C THR A 61 2.54 1.59 3.67
N LEU A 62 3.66 0.94 3.35
CA LEU A 62 4.57 0.38 4.35
C LEU A 62 5.08 1.44 5.34
N ILE A 63 5.56 2.58 4.85
CA ILE A 63 6.05 3.66 5.71
C ILE A 63 4.93 4.15 6.63
N ALA A 64 3.73 4.38 6.10
CA ALA A 64 2.60 4.85 6.89
C ALA A 64 2.16 3.83 7.97
N ALA A 65 2.07 2.55 7.60
CA ALA A 65 1.72 1.47 8.52
C ALA A 65 2.79 1.30 9.63
N THR A 66 4.07 1.41 9.27
CA THR A 66 5.18 1.31 10.23
C THR A 66 5.25 2.53 11.15
N GLN A 67 5.04 3.72 10.60
CA GLN A 67 5.00 4.96 11.38
C GLN A 67 3.85 4.95 12.39
N TYR A 68 2.72 4.33 12.06
CA TYR A 68 1.63 4.11 13.00
C TYR A 68 2.07 3.30 14.22
N VAL A 69 2.73 2.15 14.01
CA VAL A 69 3.25 1.31 15.09
C VAL A 69 4.23 2.10 15.95
N LYS A 70 5.23 2.74 15.31
CA LYS A 70 6.22 3.57 15.99
C LYS A 70 5.58 4.65 16.85
N TRP A 71 4.63 5.40 16.28
CA TRP A 71 3.97 6.50 16.99
C TRP A 71 3.17 5.99 18.20
N ARG A 72 2.46 4.87 18.06
CA ARG A 72 1.72 4.25 19.17
C ARG A 72 2.64 3.74 20.28
N ALA A 73 3.80 3.20 19.93
CA ALA A 73 4.83 2.80 20.89
C ALA A 73 5.47 3.99 21.62
N GLN A 74 5.62 5.13 20.95
CA GLN A 74 6.23 6.35 21.50
C GLN A 74 5.27 7.21 22.34
N LEU A 75 3.99 7.26 21.96
CA LEU A 75 2.95 8.04 22.67
C LEU A 75 2.81 7.68 24.14
N THR A 76 3.21 6.46 24.50
CA THR A 76 3.16 5.88 25.83
C THR A 76 4.55 5.82 26.49
N GLY A 77 5.53 6.57 26.00
CA GLY A 77 6.89 6.64 26.55
C GLY A 77 7.17 7.87 27.43
N ALA A 78 6.14 8.53 27.98
CA ALA A 78 6.35 9.65 28.89
C ALA A 78 6.97 9.16 30.22
N PRO A 79 7.70 10.00 30.99
CA PRO A 79 8.50 9.58 32.16
C PRO A 79 7.75 8.86 33.29
N ASN A 80 6.41 8.80 33.25
CA ASN A 80 5.55 8.17 34.24
C ASN A 80 4.52 7.20 33.61
N THR A 81 4.72 6.78 32.36
CA THR A 81 3.78 5.85 31.73
C THR A 81 4.03 4.44 32.24
N ASP A 82 2.94 3.75 32.60
CA ASP A 82 2.95 2.35 32.95
C ASP A 82 3.48 1.50 31.78
N GLU A 83 4.58 0.77 32.02
CA GLU A 83 5.22 -0.09 31.03
C GLU A 83 4.25 -1.16 30.51
N SER A 84 3.35 -1.66 31.36
CA SER A 84 2.32 -2.61 30.98
C SER A 84 1.39 -2.00 29.92
N HIS A 85 0.90 -0.79 30.18
CA HIS A 85 0.11 -0.03 29.21
C HIS A 85 0.88 0.23 27.90
N ARG A 86 2.17 0.60 27.99
CA ARG A 86 3.05 0.83 26.84
C ARG A 86 3.16 -0.42 25.95
N ARG A 87 3.36 -1.59 26.55
CA ARG A 87 3.37 -2.89 25.85
C ARG A 87 2.03 -3.20 25.20
N ALA A 88 0.94 -3.06 25.94
CA ALA A 88 -0.40 -3.38 25.45
C ALA A 88 -0.78 -2.55 24.21
N VAL A 89 -0.50 -1.24 24.25
CA VAL A 89 -0.74 -0.33 23.12
C VAL A 89 0.12 -0.69 21.92
N THR A 90 1.39 -1.06 22.14
CA THR A 90 2.31 -1.46 21.08
C THR A 90 1.88 -2.77 20.42
N ILE A 91 1.48 -3.78 21.22
CA ILE A 91 0.98 -5.08 20.72
C ILE A 91 -0.30 -4.90 19.91
N ARG A 92 -1.22 -4.04 20.37
CA ARG A 92 -2.40 -3.69 19.58
C ARG A 92 -2.01 -3.03 18.25
N ALA A 93 -1.05 -2.11 18.25
CA ALA A 93 -0.60 -1.46 17.02
C ALA A 93 0.06 -2.46 16.05
N LEU A 94 0.88 -3.40 16.55
CA LEU A 94 1.44 -4.51 15.78
C LEU A 94 0.35 -5.40 15.18
N HIS A 95 -0.72 -5.68 15.92
CA HIS A 95 -1.86 -6.43 15.39
C HIS A 95 -2.54 -5.70 14.22
N GLU A 96 -2.74 -4.39 14.35
CA GLU A 96 -3.37 -3.55 13.34
C GLU A 96 -2.47 -3.25 12.12
N PHE A 97 -1.16 -3.47 12.23
CA PHE A 97 -0.18 -3.25 11.17
C PHE A 97 -0.54 -3.98 9.86
N ARG A 98 -0.92 -5.26 9.93
CA ARG A 98 -1.25 -6.05 8.73
C ARG A 98 -2.44 -5.48 7.98
N ALA A 99 -3.49 -5.08 8.71
CA ALA A 99 -4.66 -4.45 8.10
C ALA A 99 -4.28 -3.12 7.42
N LYS A 100 -3.42 -2.32 8.06
CA LYS A 100 -2.91 -1.06 7.48
C LYS A 100 -2.00 -1.25 6.27
N LEU A 101 -1.33 -2.40 6.18
CA LEU A 101 -0.50 -2.75 5.04
C LEU A 101 -1.31 -3.27 3.85
N GLY A 102 -2.60 -3.59 4.04
CA GLY A 102 -3.45 -4.20 2.99
C GLY A 102 -3.60 -5.71 3.11
N ASN A 103 -3.41 -6.27 4.31
CA ASN A 103 -3.45 -7.70 4.59
C ASN A 103 -2.50 -8.51 3.68
N GLU A 104 -2.89 -9.70 3.24
CA GLU A 104 -2.03 -10.58 2.44
C GLU A 104 -1.74 -9.98 1.05
N ASP A 105 -2.71 -9.29 0.45
CA ASP A 105 -2.54 -8.67 -0.87
C ASP A 105 -1.48 -7.57 -0.83
N GLY A 106 -1.56 -6.68 0.16
CA GLY A 106 -0.58 -5.61 0.33
C GLY A 106 0.81 -6.11 0.76
N ILE A 107 0.88 -7.20 1.53
CA ILE A 107 2.16 -7.88 1.81
C ILE A 107 2.74 -8.48 0.53
N ALA A 108 1.93 -9.19 -0.27
CA ALA A 108 2.37 -9.79 -1.52
C ALA A 108 2.85 -8.74 -2.53
N GLU A 109 2.11 -7.63 -2.67
CA GLU A 109 2.48 -6.50 -3.52
C GLU A 109 3.81 -5.87 -3.08
N LEU A 110 3.96 -5.63 -1.78
CA LEU A 110 5.20 -5.13 -1.21
C LEU A 110 6.38 -6.08 -1.49
N LEU A 111 6.20 -7.38 -1.24
CA LEU A 111 7.24 -8.37 -1.49
C LEU A 111 7.57 -8.51 -2.98
N ALA A 112 6.61 -8.32 -3.88
CA ALA A 112 6.86 -8.36 -5.32
C ALA A 112 7.81 -7.24 -5.77
N TYR A 113 7.65 -6.02 -5.22
CA TYR A 113 8.33 -4.82 -5.75
C TYR A 113 9.46 -4.25 -4.90
N ALA A 114 9.48 -4.54 -3.60
CA ALA A 114 10.46 -3.95 -2.69
C ALA A 114 11.85 -4.56 -2.88
N ALA A 115 12.89 -3.76 -2.70
CA ALA A 115 14.27 -4.24 -2.68
C ALA A 115 14.52 -5.19 -1.49
N ASP A 116 15.50 -6.09 -1.62
CA ASP A 116 15.82 -7.08 -0.58
C ASP A 116 16.04 -6.50 0.83
N PRO A 117 16.72 -5.34 1.01
CA PRO A 117 16.86 -4.76 2.35
C PRO A 117 15.53 -4.35 2.98
N VAL A 118 14.54 -3.97 2.17
CA VAL A 118 13.18 -3.68 2.65
C VAL A 118 12.48 -4.96 3.04
N ARG A 119 12.55 -6.00 2.19
CA ARG A 119 11.96 -7.31 2.46
C ARG A 119 12.49 -7.90 3.78
N GLU A 120 13.81 -7.90 3.96
CA GLU A 120 14.44 -8.42 5.18
C GLU A 120 13.99 -7.66 6.45
N ALA A 121 13.92 -6.33 6.37
CA ALA A 121 13.47 -5.52 7.50
C ALA A 121 11.98 -5.78 7.82
N VAL A 122 11.15 -5.90 6.78
CA VAL A 122 9.71 -6.18 6.90
C VAL A 122 9.46 -7.58 7.44
N ASP A 123 10.20 -8.59 7.00
CA ASP A 123 10.08 -9.97 7.48
C ASP A 123 10.35 -10.06 8.98
N ARG A 124 11.36 -9.34 9.48
CA ARG A 124 11.63 -9.26 10.92
C ARG A 124 10.48 -8.62 11.68
N LEU A 125 9.90 -7.53 11.15
CA LEU A 125 8.73 -6.88 11.76
C LEU A 125 7.49 -7.79 11.73
N LEU A 126 7.26 -8.49 10.62
CA LEU A 126 6.16 -9.46 10.49
C LEU A 126 6.32 -10.66 11.42
N ALA A 127 7.56 -11.12 11.66
CA ALA A 127 7.84 -12.16 12.63
C ALA A 127 7.42 -11.73 14.04
N GLU A 128 7.77 -10.50 14.44
CA GLU A 128 7.34 -9.93 15.72
C GLU A 128 5.82 -9.80 15.82
N VAL A 129 5.17 -9.29 14.77
CA VAL A 129 3.70 -9.22 14.68
C VAL A 129 3.07 -10.61 14.86
N ASN A 130 3.60 -11.63 14.19
CA ASN A 130 3.07 -12.98 14.26
C ASN A 130 3.26 -13.59 15.65
N GLU A 131 4.40 -13.35 16.30
CA GLU A 131 4.67 -13.84 17.65
C GLU A 131 3.72 -13.20 18.67
N GLN A 132 3.60 -11.87 18.67
CA GLN A 132 2.69 -11.17 19.58
C GLN A 132 1.22 -11.55 19.32
N ARG A 133 0.83 -11.72 18.05
CA ARG A 133 -0.52 -12.18 17.70
C ARG A 133 -0.78 -13.60 18.21
N ARG A 134 0.19 -14.51 18.08
CA ARG A 134 0.06 -15.89 18.56
C ARG A 134 -0.10 -15.93 20.08
N ARG A 135 0.70 -15.13 20.81
CA ARG A 135 0.67 -15.07 22.27
C ARG A 135 -0.61 -14.44 22.81
N HIS A 136 -1.12 -13.40 22.16
CA HIS A 136 -2.25 -12.59 22.68
C HIS A 136 -3.54 -12.70 21.85
N LEU A 137 -3.67 -13.74 21.01
CA LEU A 137 -4.75 -13.88 20.02
C LEU A 137 -6.13 -13.60 20.58
N MET A 138 -6.47 -14.22 21.71
CA MET A 138 -7.79 -14.09 22.31
C MET A 138 -8.08 -12.67 22.80
N SER A 139 -7.12 -12.05 23.49
CA SER A 139 -7.26 -10.67 23.97
C SER A 139 -7.37 -9.68 22.80
N LEU A 140 -6.61 -9.90 21.72
CA LEU A 140 -6.68 -9.09 20.51
C LEU A 140 -8.04 -9.21 19.81
N MET A 141 -8.60 -10.42 19.72
CA MET A 141 -9.96 -10.62 19.17
C MET A 141 -11.04 -9.94 20.02
N ILE A 142 -10.90 -9.97 21.35
CA ILE A 142 -11.80 -9.24 22.26
C ILE A 142 -11.71 -7.74 22.00
N LEU A 143 -10.50 -7.17 21.92
CA LEU A 143 -10.31 -5.74 21.61
C LEU A 143 -10.91 -5.36 20.24
N GLN A 144 -10.75 -6.20 19.22
CA GLN A 144 -11.33 -5.96 17.90
C GLN A 144 -12.87 -5.95 17.96
N ASN A 145 -13.46 -6.87 18.73
CA ASN A 145 -14.92 -6.92 18.92
C ASN A 145 -15.42 -5.70 19.70
N ILE A 146 -14.71 -5.29 20.76
CA ILE A 146 -15.02 -4.08 21.53
C ILE A 146 -14.97 -2.85 20.61
N ALA A 147 -13.93 -2.70 19.80
CA ALA A 147 -13.81 -1.59 18.87
C ALA A 147 -14.98 -1.53 17.87
N LYS A 148 -15.41 -2.68 17.35
CA LYS A 148 -16.57 -2.78 16.45
C LYS A 148 -17.88 -2.41 17.15
N GLN A 149 -18.07 -2.83 18.40
CA GLN A 149 -19.27 -2.48 19.16
C GLN A 149 -19.29 -0.99 19.52
N LEU A 150 -18.13 -0.41 19.88
CA LEU A 150 -18.01 1.02 20.11
C LEU A 150 -18.31 1.83 18.85
N SER A 151 -17.80 1.43 17.68
CA SER A 151 -18.10 2.14 16.42
C SER A 151 -19.60 2.09 16.10
N GLN A 152 -20.25 0.94 16.30
CA GLN A 152 -21.69 0.79 16.13
C GLN A 152 -22.50 1.66 17.10
N LEU A 153 -22.05 1.82 18.35
CA LEU A 153 -22.68 2.73 19.30
C LEU A 153 -22.55 4.19 18.85
N TYR A 154 -21.39 4.59 18.30
CA TYR A 154 -21.20 5.94 17.78
C TYR A 154 -22.07 6.24 16.56
N GLU A 155 -22.26 5.27 15.67
CA GLU A 155 -23.16 5.39 14.50
C GLU A 155 -24.65 5.50 14.91
N GLN A 156 -25.01 4.98 16.08
CA GLN A 156 -26.37 5.04 16.63
C GLN A 156 -26.68 6.37 17.34
N LEU A 157 -25.68 7.22 17.58
CA LEU A 157 -25.91 8.56 18.12
C LEU A 157 -26.58 9.44 17.05
N PRO A 158 -27.72 10.09 17.35
CA PRO A 158 -28.35 10.99 16.40
C PRO A 158 -27.41 12.16 16.07
N GLU A 159 -27.24 12.45 14.78
CA GLU A 159 -26.52 13.64 14.32
C GLU A 159 -27.17 14.90 14.92
N PRO A 160 -26.38 15.90 15.38
CA PRO A 160 -26.89 17.10 16.04
C PRO A 160 -27.63 18.08 15.10
N ARG A 161 -28.19 17.64 13.97
CA ARG A 161 -28.66 18.52 12.89
C ARG A 161 -30.08 18.38 12.37
N ASN A 162 -30.92 17.54 12.97
CA ASN A 162 -32.35 17.54 12.62
C ASN A 162 -33.17 18.02 13.82
N GLU A 163 -33.67 19.26 13.75
CA GLU A 163 -34.65 19.85 14.68
C GLU A 163 -35.98 19.05 14.73
N THR A 164 -36.13 18.03 13.89
CA THR A 164 -37.26 17.09 13.84
C THR A 164 -36.95 15.69 14.37
N ALA A 165 -35.71 15.37 14.74
CA ALA A 165 -35.40 14.10 15.38
C ALA A 165 -35.91 14.14 16.82
N ALA A 166 -36.89 13.28 17.15
CA ALA A 166 -37.34 13.10 18.52
C ALA A 166 -36.12 12.91 19.42
N ALA A 167 -35.97 13.75 20.45
CA ALA A 167 -34.89 13.60 21.42
C ALA A 167 -34.85 12.13 21.89
N PRO A 168 -33.68 11.48 21.89
CA PRO A 168 -33.60 10.11 22.37
C PRO A 168 -34.21 10.07 23.76
N SER A 169 -35.10 9.09 24.00
CA SER A 169 -35.69 8.94 25.32
C SER A 169 -34.58 8.83 26.35
N THR A 170 -34.76 9.43 27.53
CA THR A 170 -33.75 9.42 28.60
C THR A 170 -33.28 8.00 28.94
N SER A 171 -34.15 7.00 28.78
CA SER A 171 -33.80 5.57 28.91
C SER A 171 -32.83 5.08 27.84
N SER A 172 -33.03 5.44 26.57
CA SER A 172 -32.17 5.05 25.45
C SER A 172 -30.76 5.68 25.54
N ALA A 173 -30.68 6.93 25.99
CA ALA A 173 -29.41 7.61 26.24
C ALA A 173 -28.64 6.97 27.40
N LEU A 174 -29.34 6.61 28.49
CA LEU A 174 -28.74 5.96 29.66
C LEU A 174 -28.26 4.53 29.34
N ASP A 175 -29.03 3.77 28.55
CA ASP A 175 -28.63 2.44 28.07
C ASP A 175 -27.37 2.50 27.19
N THR A 176 -27.30 3.49 26.28
CA THR A 176 -26.13 3.72 25.42
C THR A 176 -24.90 4.07 26.25
N PHE A 177 -25.04 4.96 27.24
CA PHE A 177 -23.96 5.33 28.14
C PHE A 177 -23.47 4.12 28.98
N HIS A 178 -24.40 3.33 29.54
CA HIS A 178 -24.05 2.13 30.30
C HIS A 178 -23.29 1.11 29.44
N ARG A 179 -23.74 0.87 28.20
CA ARG A 179 -23.04 -0.01 27.25
C ARG A 179 -21.63 0.50 26.93
N TRP A 180 -21.49 1.80 26.69
CA TRP A 180 -20.18 2.42 26.45
C TRP A 180 -19.24 2.24 27.66
N GLN A 181 -19.74 2.42 28.88
CA GLN A 181 -18.96 2.25 30.11
C GLN A 181 -18.50 0.79 30.29
N VAL A 182 -19.38 -0.17 30.06
CA VAL A 182 -19.05 -1.61 30.11
C VAL A 182 -17.97 -1.96 29.09
N LEU A 183 -18.12 -1.49 27.84
CA LEU A 183 -17.13 -1.73 26.79
C LEU A 183 -15.79 -1.08 27.09
N SER A 184 -15.79 0.15 27.58
CA SER A 184 -14.57 0.87 27.95
C SER A 184 -13.84 0.18 29.10
N THR A 185 -14.57 -0.28 30.11
CA THR A 185 -13.98 -1.05 31.23
C THR A 185 -13.38 -2.37 30.75
N SER A 186 -14.08 -3.09 29.88
CA SER A 186 -13.59 -4.33 29.27
C SER A 186 -12.35 -4.09 28.40
N GLU A 187 -12.29 -2.96 27.68
CA GLU A 187 -11.12 -2.56 26.90
C GLU A 187 -9.90 -2.38 27.80
N THR A 188 -10.03 -1.60 28.89
CA THR A 188 -8.96 -1.38 29.85
C THR A 188 -8.48 -2.69 30.47
N GLN A 189 -9.37 -3.54 30.97
CA GLN A 189 -9.01 -4.84 31.55
C GLN A 189 -8.29 -5.75 30.56
N THR A 190 -8.70 -5.72 29.29
CA THR A 190 -8.07 -6.53 28.24
C THR A 190 -6.68 -5.99 27.89
N LEU A 191 -6.50 -4.67 27.85
CA LEU A 191 -5.20 -4.04 27.65
C LEU A 191 -4.25 -4.35 28.82
N ASP A 192 -4.71 -4.21 30.06
CA ASP A 192 -3.91 -4.52 31.26
C ASP A 192 -3.45 -5.98 31.24
N LYS A 193 -4.33 -6.90 30.84
CA LYS A 193 -3.97 -8.31 30.67
C LYS A 193 -2.86 -8.50 29.63
N ILE A 194 -2.98 -7.87 28.45
CA ILE A 194 -1.94 -7.97 27.41
C ILE A 194 -0.61 -7.41 27.93
N GLY A 195 -0.65 -6.25 28.57
CA GLY A 195 0.54 -5.58 29.08
C GLY A 195 1.27 -6.38 30.15
N ASN A 196 0.52 -6.93 31.11
CA ASN A 196 1.04 -7.71 32.22
C ASN A 196 1.57 -9.09 31.78
N ASP A 197 0.90 -9.71 30.80
CA ASP A 197 1.29 -11.03 30.28
C ASP A 197 2.43 -10.95 29.25
N SER A 198 2.82 -9.75 28.81
CA SER A 198 3.84 -9.55 27.78
C SER A 198 5.20 -9.16 28.37
N ASN A 199 6.26 -9.68 27.76
CA ASN A 199 7.65 -9.27 27.98
C ASN A 199 8.22 -8.48 26.78
N LEU A 200 7.36 -7.92 25.93
CA LEU A 200 7.78 -7.17 24.74
C LEU A 200 8.72 -6.02 25.11
N ASP A 201 9.87 -5.97 24.43
CA ASP A 201 10.75 -4.81 24.43
C ASP A 201 10.22 -3.78 23.42
N VAL A 202 9.55 -2.74 23.95
CA VAL A 202 8.94 -1.70 23.12
C VAL A 202 10.00 -0.87 22.39
N ASP A 203 11.17 -0.68 23.00
CA ASP A 203 12.25 0.11 22.42
C ASP A 203 12.91 -0.66 21.26
N GLU A 204 13.00 -1.99 21.35
CA GLU A 204 13.40 -2.86 20.24
C GLU A 204 12.42 -2.76 19.06
N VAL A 205 11.10 -2.76 19.33
CA VAL A 205 10.07 -2.56 18.28
C VAL A 205 10.21 -1.20 17.61
N ILE A 206 10.48 -0.14 18.36
CA ILE A 206 10.71 1.20 17.81
C ILE A 206 11.94 1.18 16.88
N ALA A 207 13.04 0.58 17.33
CA ALA A 207 14.25 0.45 16.51
C ALA A 207 14.02 -0.38 15.24
N LEU A 208 13.17 -1.42 15.30
CA LEU A 208 12.78 -2.20 14.15
C LEU A 208 11.93 -1.38 13.17
N CYS A 209 10.99 -0.58 13.67
CA CYS A 209 10.22 0.35 12.85
C CYS A 209 11.12 1.35 12.12
N ASP A 210 12.14 1.88 12.80
CA ASP A 210 13.09 2.81 12.17
C ASP A 210 13.89 2.15 11.04
N LYS A 211 14.36 0.93 11.23
CA LYS A 211 15.05 0.17 10.18
C LYS A 211 14.15 -0.03 8.95
N VAL A 212 12.88 -0.41 9.15
CA VAL A 212 11.91 -0.59 8.06
C VAL A 212 11.65 0.73 7.32
N ILE A 213 11.42 1.83 8.05
CA ILE A 213 11.16 3.15 7.47
C ILE A 213 12.37 3.64 6.67
N ASP A 214 13.58 3.48 7.19
CA ASP A 214 14.80 3.92 6.53
C ASP A 214 15.12 3.08 5.29
N ALA A 215 14.92 1.77 5.35
CA ALA A 215 15.03 0.90 4.19
C ALA A 215 14.02 1.32 3.10
N ALA A 216 12.75 1.49 3.46
CA ALA A 216 11.71 1.88 2.49
C ALA A 216 11.99 3.26 1.87
N ARG A 217 12.49 4.23 2.66
CA ARG A 217 12.90 5.55 2.15
C ARG A 217 14.10 5.48 1.22
N ASN A 218 15.08 4.63 1.53
CA ASN A 218 16.24 4.43 0.65
C ASN A 218 15.83 3.78 -0.67
N ASP A 219 14.89 2.83 -0.64
CA ASP A 219 14.34 2.21 -1.84
C ASP A 219 13.56 3.22 -2.70
N LEU A 220 12.71 4.06 -2.09
CA LEU A 220 12.03 5.17 -2.78
C LEU A 220 12.99 6.17 -3.43
N ARG A 221 14.20 6.33 -2.87
CA ARG A 221 15.25 7.20 -3.43
C ARG A 221 16.09 6.51 -4.51
N GLY A 222 15.80 5.25 -4.84
CA GLY A 222 16.55 4.45 -5.81
C GLY A 222 17.93 4.02 -5.33
N ARG A 223 18.20 4.02 -4.02
CA ARG A 223 19.54 3.74 -3.47
C ARG A 223 19.95 2.26 -3.52
N TYR A 224 19.00 1.36 -3.73
CA TYR A 224 19.28 -0.08 -3.81
C TYR A 224 19.44 -0.60 -5.25
N GLY A 225 19.30 0.27 -6.26
CA GLY A 225 19.19 -0.16 -7.66
C GLY A 225 17.86 -0.88 -7.90
N ASN A 226 17.37 -0.82 -9.15
CA ASN A 226 16.26 -1.67 -9.58
C ASN A 226 16.80 -3.02 -10.05
#